data_AF-A0A101F8S9-F1
#
_entry.id   AF-A0A101F8S9-F1
#
_cell.length_a   1.000
_cell.length_b   1.000
_cell.length_c   1.000
_cell.angle_alpha   90.00
_cell.angle_beta   90.00
_cell.angle_gamma   90.00
#
_symmetry.space_group_name_H-M   'P 1'
#
loop_
_entity.id
_entity.type
_entity.pdbx_description
1 polymer ?
#
loop_
_entity_poly.entity_id
_entity_poly.type
_entity_poly.pdbx_seq_one_letter_code
_entity_poly.pdbx_strand_id
1 'polypeptide(L)'
;MNEEKPNERLRFKIRFDYRGESRPGRLFWGGKDGEQIAEEIREQEVILLRNIPYQGVEIKDINTDGEIYLLRDESSGREIAYAPVEFILEADAIEDVIPFLLREEFRKVELLHPQTVTLTKNEVERIIYKLNEKFRNYRIYLEKRLSSK
;
A
#
# COMPACT_ATOMS: atom_id res chain seq x y z
N MET A 1 12.04 3.26 -40.70
CA MET A 1 11.18 2.27 -40.00
C MET A 1 11.59 2.36 -38.54
N ASN A 2 10.84 3.10 -37.72
CA ASN A 2 11.16 3.18 -36.30
C ASN A 2 10.67 1.87 -35.69
N GLU A 3 11.61 1.05 -35.21
CA GLU A 3 11.27 -0.07 -34.35
C GLU A 3 10.69 0.52 -33.07
N GLU A 4 9.37 0.36 -32.87
CA GLU A 4 8.75 0.59 -31.57
C GLU A 4 9.42 -0.38 -30.59
N LYS A 5 10.29 0.15 -29.74
CA LYS A 5 10.76 -0.60 -28.58
C LYS A 5 9.51 -0.97 -27.77
N PRO A 6 9.32 -2.25 -27.39
CA PRO A 6 8.24 -2.61 -26.49
C PRO A 6 8.35 -1.74 -25.24
N ASN A 7 7.24 -1.13 -24.84
CA ASN A 7 7.23 -0.27 -23.65
C ASN A 7 7.64 -1.15 -22.46
N GLU A 8 8.83 -0.88 -21.91
CA GLU A 8 9.37 -1.68 -20.82
C GLU A 8 8.51 -1.46 -19.58
N ARG A 9 8.05 -2.54 -18.96
CA ARG A 9 7.25 -2.46 -17.74
C ARG A 9 8.05 -1.79 -16.63
N LEU A 10 7.34 -1.01 -15.82
CA LEU A 10 7.90 -0.28 -14.70
C LEU A 10 8.02 -1.23 -13.50
N ARG A 11 9.22 -1.42 -12.96
CA ARG A 11 9.45 -2.26 -11.79
C ARG A 11 9.61 -1.39 -10.55
N PHE A 12 8.78 -1.65 -9.54
CA PHE A 12 8.79 -0.92 -8.28
C PHE A 12 9.07 -1.86 -7.11
N LYS A 13 9.80 -1.37 -6.11
CA LYS A 13 9.82 -1.92 -4.75
C LYS A 13 8.96 -1.03 -3.86
N ILE A 14 7.98 -1.62 -3.19
CA ILE A 14 7.06 -0.91 -2.30
C ILE A 14 7.16 -1.50 -0.90
N ARG A 15 7.09 -0.64 0.11
CA ARG A 15 6.98 -1.04 1.52
C ARG A 15 5.67 -0.58 2.12
N PHE A 16 4.94 -1.53 2.69
CA PHE A 16 3.75 -1.31 3.51
C PHE A 16 4.02 -1.71 4.96
N ASP A 17 3.54 -0.93 5.92
CA ASP A 17 3.64 -1.25 7.35
C ASP A 17 2.23 -1.36 7.93
N TYR A 18 1.82 -2.60 8.21
CA TYR A 18 0.49 -2.95 8.72
C TYR A 18 0.38 -2.68 10.20
N ARG A 19 -0.70 -1.99 10.59
CA ARG A 19 -0.87 -1.43 11.92
C ARG A 19 -1.69 -2.33 12.82
N GLY A 20 -1.17 -2.66 14.00
CA GLY A 20 -1.89 -3.36 15.06
C GLY A 20 -2.11 -2.47 16.29
N GLU A 21 -3.37 -2.30 16.70
CA GLU A 21 -3.75 -1.60 17.93
C GLU A 21 -4.39 -2.57 18.93
N SER A 22 -3.80 -2.66 20.13
CA SER A 22 -4.42 -3.32 21.27
C SER A 22 -5.65 -2.54 21.73
N ARG A 23 -6.83 -3.16 21.76
CA ARG A 23 -8.05 -2.50 22.29
C ARG A 23 -7.94 -2.27 23.80
N PRO A 24 -8.28 -1.08 24.33
CA PRO A 24 -8.30 -0.85 25.77
C PRO A 24 -9.36 -1.72 26.45
N GLY A 25 -9.01 -2.35 27.58
CA GLY A 25 -9.95 -3.01 28.49
C GLY A 25 -9.97 -4.54 28.51
N ARG A 26 -9.17 -5.24 27.70
CA ARG A 26 -9.00 -6.71 27.80
C ARG A 26 -7.72 -7.07 28.55
N LEU A 27 -7.68 -6.75 29.84
CA LEU A 27 -6.70 -7.30 30.79
C LEU A 27 -7.16 -8.71 31.28
N PHE A 28 -7.62 -9.55 30.37
CA PHE A 28 -7.99 -10.94 30.64
C PHE A 28 -7.16 -11.84 29.74
N TRP A 29 -6.12 -12.45 30.32
CA TRP A 29 -5.51 -13.75 29.97
C TRP A 29 -6.00 -14.39 28.65
N GLY A 30 -5.60 -13.86 27.50
CA GLY A 30 -5.98 -14.40 26.17
C GLY A 30 -6.35 -13.39 25.06
N GLY A 31 -6.23 -12.08 25.28
CA GLY A 31 -6.33 -11.08 24.20
C GLY A 31 -5.02 -10.94 23.43
N LYS A 32 -5.08 -10.86 22.09
CA LYS A 32 -3.91 -10.62 21.23
C LYS A 32 -3.31 -9.24 21.53
N ASP A 33 -2.02 -9.18 21.74
CA ASP A 33 -1.28 -7.91 21.81
C ASP A 33 -1.22 -7.25 20.41
N GLY A 34 -0.83 -5.99 20.35
CA GLY A 34 -0.79 -5.22 19.12
C GLY A 34 0.11 -5.85 18.06
N GLU A 35 1.18 -6.52 18.48
CA GLU A 35 2.14 -7.20 17.61
C GLU A 35 1.47 -8.40 16.90
N GLN A 36 0.79 -9.26 17.65
CA GLN A 36 0.01 -10.37 17.08
C GLN A 36 -1.07 -9.87 16.12
N ILE A 37 -1.73 -8.75 16.43
CA ILE A 37 -2.72 -8.15 15.53
C ILE A 37 -2.06 -7.65 14.25
N ALA A 38 -0.93 -6.95 14.35
CA ALA A 38 -0.20 -6.45 13.19
C ALA A 38 0.30 -7.60 12.30
N GLU A 39 0.81 -8.67 12.91
CA GLU A 39 1.25 -9.88 12.23
C GLU A 39 0.12 -10.56 11.46
N GLU A 40 -1.04 -10.73 12.07
CA GLU A 40 -2.19 -11.36 11.42
C GLU A 40 -2.72 -10.54 10.24
N ILE A 41 -2.77 -9.21 10.38
CA ILE A 41 -3.13 -8.32 9.28
C ILE A 41 -2.10 -8.47 8.15
N ARG A 42 -0.80 -8.49 8.48
CA ARG A 42 0.28 -8.70 7.51
C ARG A 42 0.09 -10.01 6.75
N GLU A 43 -0.15 -11.12 7.45
CA GLU A 43 -0.34 -12.44 6.83
C GLU A 43 -1.54 -12.45 5.88
N GLN A 44 -2.68 -11.90 6.32
CA GLN A 44 -3.89 -11.81 5.49
C GLN A 44 -3.64 -10.98 4.24
N GLU A 45 -3.01 -9.82 4.38
CA GLU A 45 -2.76 -8.92 3.27
C GLU A 45 -1.73 -9.47 2.28
N VAL A 46 -0.73 -10.22 2.75
CA VAL A 46 0.20 -10.97 1.88
C VAL A 46 -0.55 -12.02 1.06
N ILE A 47 -1.53 -12.71 1.63
CA ILE A 47 -2.39 -13.65 0.89
C ILE A 47 -3.17 -12.90 -0.19
N LEU A 48 -3.74 -11.73 0.11
CA LEU A 48 -4.47 -10.93 -0.87
C LEU A 48 -3.54 -10.45 -1.99
N LEU A 49 -2.36 -9.92 -1.68
CA LEU A 49 -1.38 -9.46 -2.67
C LEU A 49 -0.96 -10.58 -3.63
N ARG A 50 -0.84 -11.82 -3.15
CA ARG A 50 -0.48 -12.98 -3.99
C ARG A 50 -1.59 -13.43 -4.93
N ASN A 51 -2.85 -13.27 -4.52
CA ASN A 51 -3.97 -13.95 -5.18
C ASN A 51 -4.95 -13.01 -5.90
N ILE A 52 -4.94 -11.72 -5.59
CA ILE A 52 -5.83 -10.76 -6.25
C ILE A 52 -5.17 -10.27 -7.55
N PRO A 53 -5.86 -10.40 -8.70
CA PRO A 53 -5.39 -9.81 -9.94
C PRO A 53 -5.57 -8.29 -9.89
N TYR A 54 -4.51 -7.56 -10.22
CA TYR A 54 -4.53 -6.11 -10.36
C TYR A 54 -4.36 -5.75 -11.83
N GLN A 55 -5.26 -4.92 -12.35
CA GLN A 55 -5.17 -4.52 -13.75
C GLN A 55 -3.86 -3.76 -13.99
N GLY A 56 -3.12 -4.18 -15.01
CA GLY A 56 -1.85 -3.56 -15.39
C GLY A 56 -0.72 -3.78 -14.39
N VAL A 57 -0.90 -4.60 -13.34
CA VAL A 57 0.10 -4.85 -12.30
C VAL A 57 0.32 -6.34 -12.08
N GLU A 58 1.57 -6.72 -11.92
CA GLU A 58 1.97 -8.08 -11.55
C GLU A 58 2.88 -8.04 -10.32
N ILE A 59 2.52 -8.76 -9.26
CA ILE A 59 3.37 -8.93 -8.09
C ILE A 59 4.42 -9.99 -8.39
N LYS A 60 5.71 -9.62 -8.29
CA LYS A 60 6.85 -10.48 -8.61
C LYS A 60 7.45 -11.14 -7.38
N ASP A 61 7.54 -10.40 -6.28
CA ASP A 61 8.14 -10.90 -5.05
C ASP A 61 7.51 -10.22 -3.84
N ILE A 62 7.50 -10.92 -2.69
CA ILE A 62 7.02 -10.41 -1.41
C ILE A 62 7.95 -10.91 -0.32
N ASN A 63 8.56 -9.98 0.41
CA ASN A 63 9.40 -10.20 1.56
C ASN A 63 8.66 -9.76 2.85
N THR A 64 8.68 -10.65 3.84
CA THR A 64 8.06 -10.44 5.16
C THR A 64 9.06 -10.58 6.32
N ASP A 65 10.36 -10.52 6.03
CA ASP A 65 11.44 -10.75 7.00
C ASP A 65 11.65 -9.57 7.95
N GLY A 66 11.01 -8.43 7.68
CA GLY A 66 11.12 -7.24 8.51
C GLY A 66 10.48 -7.46 9.87
N GLU A 67 11.23 -7.12 10.93
CA GLU A 67 10.77 -7.25 12.31
C GLU A 67 9.61 -6.29 12.61
N ILE A 68 8.68 -6.77 13.44
CA ILE A 68 7.59 -5.95 13.97
C ILE A 68 8.20 -4.92 14.93
N TYR A 69 7.75 -3.67 14.83
CA TYR A 69 8.26 -2.59 15.68
C TYR A 69 7.12 -1.79 16.31
N LEU A 70 7.40 -1.23 17.49
CA LEU A 70 6.46 -0.43 18.26
C LEU A 70 6.78 1.06 18.08
N LEU A 71 5.75 1.87 17.86
CA LEU A 71 5.82 3.33 17.94
C LEU A 71 4.85 3.86 18.98
N ARG A 72 5.30 4.85 19.73
CA ARG A 72 4.44 5.54 20.68
C ARG A 72 3.64 6.65 19.99
N ASP A 73 2.33 6.46 20.02
CA ASP A 73 1.28 7.47 19.93
C ASP A 73 1.59 8.78 20.67
N GLU A 74 2.11 9.83 20.05
CA GLU A 74 2.31 11.10 20.77
C GLU A 74 0.98 11.72 21.24
N SER A 75 -0.10 11.54 20.47
CA SER A 75 -1.42 12.09 20.80
C SER A 75 -2.18 11.26 21.84
N SER A 76 -2.04 9.93 21.78
CA SER A 76 -2.78 9.00 22.65
C SER A 76 -1.95 8.42 23.81
N GLY A 77 -0.62 8.55 23.75
CA GLY A 77 0.34 7.95 24.66
C GLY A 77 0.54 6.43 24.49
N ARG A 78 -0.18 5.79 23.56
CA ARG A 78 -0.24 4.33 23.37
C ARG A 78 0.86 3.80 22.48
N GLU A 79 1.29 2.57 22.72
CA GLU A 79 2.16 1.85 21.79
C GLU A 79 1.32 1.22 20.66
N ILE A 80 1.79 1.39 19.43
CA ILE A 80 1.19 0.85 18.22
C ILE A 80 2.24 -0.04 17.57
N ALA A 81 1.85 -1.28 17.25
CA ALA A 81 2.71 -2.19 16.51
C ALA A 81 2.56 -2.03 15.00
N TYR A 82 3.67 -2.19 14.30
CA TYR A 82 3.73 -2.15 12.84
C TYR A 82 4.48 -3.37 12.31
N ALA A 83 3.84 -4.12 11.42
CA ALA A 83 4.40 -5.28 10.75
C ALA A 83 4.72 -4.94 9.29
N PRO A 84 6.01 -4.81 8.90
CA PRO A 84 6.41 -4.39 7.57
C PRO A 84 6.29 -5.52 6.53
N VAL A 85 6.01 -5.13 5.29
CA VAL A 85 6.08 -5.97 4.09
C VAL A 85 6.72 -5.17 2.98
N GLU A 86 7.73 -5.76 2.35
CA GLU A 86 8.30 -5.23 1.12
C GLU A 86 7.90 -6.12 -0.04
N PHE A 87 7.49 -5.54 -1.17
CA PHE A 87 7.13 -6.31 -2.35
C PHE A 87 7.61 -5.64 -3.62
N ILE A 88 7.91 -6.46 -4.62
CA ILE A 88 8.27 -6.03 -5.96
C ILE A 88 7.07 -6.24 -6.86
N LEU A 89 6.70 -5.19 -7.60
CA LEU A 89 5.69 -5.28 -8.64
C LEU A 89 6.23 -4.76 -9.97
N GLU A 90 5.65 -5.26 -11.05
CA GLU A 90 5.77 -4.68 -12.38
C GLU A 90 4.44 -4.08 -12.79
N ALA A 91 4.48 -2.91 -13.41
CA ALA A 91 3.31 -2.20 -13.89
C ALA A 91 3.44 -1.81 -15.36
N ASP A 92 2.33 -1.85 -16.09
CA ASP A 92 2.26 -1.48 -17.49
C ASP A 92 2.33 0.04 -17.67
N ALA A 93 1.77 0.80 -16.73
CA ALA A 93 1.83 2.25 -16.67
C ALA A 93 1.95 2.78 -15.22
N ILE A 94 2.37 4.05 -15.05
CA ILE A 94 2.50 4.65 -13.71
C ILE A 94 1.14 4.69 -13.00
N GLU A 95 0.06 5.00 -13.72
CA GLU A 95 -1.28 5.14 -13.14
C GLU A 95 -1.80 3.87 -12.48
N ASP A 96 -1.32 2.70 -12.90
CA ASP A 96 -1.72 1.40 -12.36
C ASP A 96 -1.15 1.13 -10.95
N VAL A 97 -0.06 1.83 -10.58
CA VAL A 97 0.58 1.71 -9.26
C VAL A 97 -0.05 2.64 -8.22
N ILE A 98 -0.70 3.74 -8.66
CA ILE A 98 -1.32 4.74 -7.79
C ILE A 98 -2.25 4.14 -6.71
N PRO A 99 -3.10 3.13 -7.00
CA PRO A 99 -3.93 2.50 -5.96
C PRO A 99 -3.14 1.95 -4.78
N PHE A 100 -1.91 1.46 -4.98
CA PHE A 100 -1.04 0.97 -3.91
C PHE A 100 -0.44 2.13 -3.12
N LEU A 101 -0.01 3.19 -3.80
CA LEU A 101 0.66 4.34 -3.18
C LEU A 101 -0.26 5.21 -2.31
N LEU A 102 -1.57 5.10 -2.50
CA LEU A 102 -2.58 5.83 -1.72
C LEU A 102 -3.15 5.03 -0.55
N ARG A 103 -2.64 3.82 -0.30
CA ARG A 103 -3.04 2.99 0.84
C ARG A 103 -2.51 3.57 2.16
N GLU A 104 -3.25 3.38 3.25
CA GLU A 104 -2.85 3.86 4.58
C GLU A 104 -1.55 3.22 5.06
N GLU A 105 -1.32 1.97 4.66
CA GLU A 105 -0.16 1.18 5.05
C GLU A 105 1.10 1.60 4.27
N PHE A 106 0.97 2.38 3.19
CA PHE A 106 2.10 2.82 2.37
C PHE A 106 3.14 3.60 3.17
N ARG A 107 4.43 3.24 3.01
CA ARG A 107 5.56 3.94 3.64
C ARG A 107 6.63 4.37 2.65
N LYS A 108 6.99 3.52 1.69
CA LYS A 108 8.07 3.81 0.75
C LYS A 108 7.80 3.19 -0.62
N VAL A 109 8.22 3.88 -1.67
CA VAL A 109 8.34 3.35 -3.03
C VAL A 109 9.72 3.64 -3.57
N GLU A 110 10.25 2.72 -4.37
CA GLU A 110 11.47 2.87 -5.13
C GLU A 110 11.24 2.34 -6.55
N LEU A 111 11.60 3.11 -7.57
CA LEU A 111 11.59 2.67 -8.96
C LEU A 111 12.89 1.93 -9.23
N LEU A 112 12.80 0.62 -9.47
CA LEU A 112 13.96 -0.23 -9.76
C LEU A 112 14.31 -0.22 -11.25
N HIS A 113 13.30 -0.09 -12.13
CA HIS A 113 13.48 -0.05 -13.58
C HIS A 113 12.28 0.64 -14.24
N PRO A 114 12.48 1.43 -15.32
CA PRO A 114 13.75 1.89 -15.87
C PRO A 114 14.40 2.99 -15.01
N GLN A 115 15.65 3.34 -15.30
CA GLN A 115 16.36 4.42 -14.59
C GLN A 115 15.73 5.80 -14.80
N THR A 116 15.08 6.00 -15.94
CA THR A 116 14.40 7.24 -16.31
C THR A 116 13.03 6.92 -16.87
N VAL A 117 12.00 7.63 -16.42
CA VAL A 117 10.65 7.53 -16.98
C VAL A 117 10.34 8.80 -17.76
N THR A 118 9.90 8.63 -19.01
CA THR A 118 9.38 9.72 -19.84
C THR A 118 7.88 9.53 -19.97
N LEU A 119 7.11 10.57 -19.66
CA LEU A 119 5.66 10.53 -19.74
C LEU A 119 5.18 11.35 -20.93
N THR A 120 4.30 10.75 -21.71
CA THR A 120 3.51 11.43 -22.73
C THR A 120 2.45 12.33 -22.09
N LYS A 121 1.92 13.28 -22.86
CA LYS A 121 0.81 14.13 -22.44
C LYS A 121 -0.38 13.32 -21.92
N ASN A 122 -0.74 12.24 -22.61
CA ASN A 122 -1.90 11.42 -22.24
C ASN A 122 -1.67 10.68 -20.91
N GLU A 123 -0.46 10.18 -20.65
CA GLU A 123 -0.14 9.51 -19.37
C GLU A 123 -0.19 10.50 -18.20
N VAL A 124 0.32 11.72 -18.40
CA VAL A 124 0.19 12.79 -17.39
C VAL A 124 -1.29 13.09 -17.10
N GLU A 125 -2.12 13.23 -18.13
CA GLU A 125 -3.56 13.45 -17.97
C GLU A 125 -4.24 12.28 -17.23
N ARG A 126 -3.88 11.03 -17.52
CA ARG A 126 -4.41 9.84 -16.83
C ARG A 126 -4.00 9.78 -15.37
N ILE A 127 -2.75 10.09 -15.04
CA ILE A 127 -2.26 10.17 -13.66
C ILE A 127 -3.08 11.21 -12.87
N ILE A 128 -3.23 12.42 -13.43
CA ILE A 128 -4.00 13.50 -12.79
C ILE A 128 -5.46 13.08 -12.60
N TYR A 129 -6.08 12.47 -13.61
CA TYR A 129 -7.44 11.96 -13.51
C TYR A 129 -7.57 10.90 -12.41
N LYS A 130 -6.66 9.92 -12.36
CA LYS A 130 -6.68 8.82 -11.40
C LYS A 130 -6.53 9.29 -9.96
N LEU A 131 -5.62 10.24 -9.71
CA LEU A 131 -5.47 10.87 -8.39
C LEU A 131 -6.76 11.59 -7.96
N ASN A 132 -7.34 12.40 -8.84
CA ASN A 132 -8.59 13.11 -8.55
C ASN A 132 -9.76 12.16 -8.28
N GLU A 133 -9.87 11.07 -9.04
CA GLU A 133 -10.86 10.01 -8.83
C GLU A 133 -10.72 9.41 -7.43
N LYS A 134 -9.49 9.06 -7.03
CA LYS A 134 -9.21 8.48 -5.70
C LYS A 134 -9.51 9.46 -4.56
N PHE A 135 -9.11 10.73 -4.68
CA PHE A 135 -9.44 11.74 -3.67
C PHE A 135 -10.94 12.01 -3.56
N ARG A 136 -11.65 12.06 -4.70
CA ARG A 136 -13.11 12.24 -4.69
C ARG A 136 -13.81 11.06 -4.01
N ASN A 137 -13.40 9.83 -4.32
CA ASN A 137 -13.96 8.64 -3.70
C ASN A 137 -13.68 8.61 -2.19
N TYR A 138 -12.45 8.95 -1.78
CA TYR A 138 -12.09 9.05 -0.37
C TYR A 138 -12.92 10.11 0.36
N ARG A 139 -13.11 11.29 -0.24
CA ARG A 139 -13.97 12.35 0.31
C ARG A 139 -15.42 11.88 0.49
N ILE A 140 -16.00 11.23 -0.52
CA ILE A 140 -17.37 10.70 -0.46
C ILE A 140 -17.49 9.63 0.65
N TYR A 141 -16.48 8.76 0.79
CA TYR A 141 -16.44 7.77 1.87
C TYR A 141 -16.45 8.45 3.26
N LEU A 142 -15.65 9.50 3.44
CA LEU A 142 -15.61 10.27 4.69
C LEU A 142 -16.94 10.99 4.95
N GLU A 143 -17.53 11.64 3.95
CA GLU A 143 -18.83 12.31 4.05
C GLU A 143 -19.92 11.34 4.52
N LYS A 144 -19.99 10.14 3.92
CA LYS A 144 -20.92 9.10 4.35
C LYS A 144 -20.72 8.71 5.81
N ARG A 145 -19.47 8.45 6.22
CA ARG A 145 -19.16 8.10 7.62
C ARG A 145 -19.52 9.19 8.62
N LEU A 146 -19.40 10.45 8.23
CA LEU A 146 -19.76 11.60 9.08
C LEU A 146 -21.28 11.81 9.13
N SER A 147 -22.00 11.59 8.03
CA SER A 147 -23.47 11.72 7.97
C SER A 147 -24.23 10.56 8.61
N SER A 148 -23.57 9.42 8.83
CA SER A 148 -24.15 8.24 9.48
C SER A 148 -23.92 8.21 11.00
N LYS A 149 -23.42 9.31 11.59
CA LYS A 149 -23.40 9.57 13.03
C LYS A 149 -24.46 10.60 13.38
#